data_AF-A0A2V1BKR4-F1
#
_entry.id   AF-A0A2V1BKR4-F1
#
_cell.length_a   1.000
_cell.length_b   1.000
_cell.length_c   1.000
_cell.angle_alpha   90.00
_cell.angle_beta   90.00
_cell.angle_gamma   90.00
#
_symmetry.space_group_name_H-M   'P 1'
#
loop_
_entity.id
_entity.type
_entity.pdbx_description
1 polymer ?
#
loop_
_entity_poly.entity_id
_entity_poly.type
_entity_poly.pdbx_seq_one_letter_code
_entity_poly.pdbx_strand_id
1 'polypeptide(L)'
;MPSNFSPSALLAEVNLSYRLIFADEKKARNIYRRSERSRVKASLNGVKDPVLDFLCGIVSSSAKSTHYPYRTTYSAETDFPIFAQRLITLQDHILSQNPSRIKLLWRDQRDPVRWYTLWGLIIFGSFGILLGMIQIALSGVQVRQAYAALQSEDGAGNGKSAGVSA
;
A
#
# COMPACT_ATOMS: atom_id res chain seq x y z
N MET A 1 39.73 2.73 5.80
CA MET A 1 39.26 1.35 6.08
C MET A 1 38.84 1.28 7.54
N PRO A 2 37.71 0.64 7.88
CA PRO A 2 37.30 0.52 9.28
C PRO A 2 38.34 -0.30 10.06
N SER A 3 38.70 0.19 11.25
CA SER A 3 39.83 -0.29 12.07
C SER A 3 39.62 -1.65 12.73
N ASN A 4 38.46 -2.28 12.53
CA ASN A 4 38.02 -3.54 13.15
C ASN A 4 37.72 -4.64 12.11
N PHE A 5 38.33 -4.58 10.92
CA PHE A 5 38.12 -5.60 9.89
C PHE A 5 38.63 -6.97 10.35
N SER A 6 37.70 -7.89 10.58
CA SER A 6 37.98 -9.30 10.88
C SER A 6 37.26 -10.18 9.85
N PRO A 7 37.89 -11.25 9.33
CA PRO A 7 37.24 -12.16 8.39
C PRO A 7 35.95 -12.79 8.95
N SER A 8 35.93 -13.09 10.25
CA SER A 8 34.74 -13.63 10.92
C SER A 8 33.63 -12.60 11.05
N ALA A 9 33.98 -11.32 11.29
CA ALA A 9 33.02 -10.22 11.32
C ALA A 9 32.40 -10.00 9.93
N LEU A 10 33.21 -10.04 8.87
CA LEU A 10 32.72 -9.95 7.49
C LEU A 10 31.75 -11.09 7.17
N LEU A 11 32.11 -12.33 7.51
CA LEU A 11 31.27 -13.49 7.24
C LEU A 11 29.94 -13.45 8.01
N ALA A 12 29.97 -13.00 9.26
CA ALA A 12 28.77 -12.77 10.05
C ALA A 12 27.85 -11.73 9.39
N GLU A 13 28.44 -10.66 8.87
CA GLU A 13 27.72 -9.59 8.18
C GLU A 13 27.14 -10.03 6.84
N VAL A 14 27.88 -10.82 6.06
CA VAL A 14 27.38 -11.45 4.83
C VAL A 14 26.18 -12.34 5.14
N ASN A 15 26.26 -13.18 6.17
CA ASN A 15 25.14 -14.04 6.57
C ASN A 15 23.91 -13.21 6.98
N LEU A 16 24.12 -12.12 7.70
CA LEU A 16 23.05 -11.22 8.10
C LEU A 16 22.40 -10.51 6.90
N SER A 17 23.18 -10.11 5.89
CA SER A 17 22.65 -9.51 4.67
C SER A 17 21.80 -10.51 3.87
N TYR A 18 22.25 -11.76 3.79
CA TYR A 18 21.50 -12.86 3.17
C TYR A 18 20.17 -13.09 3.87
N ARG A 19 20.17 -13.07 5.21
CA ARG A 19 18.96 -13.18 6.01
C ARG A 19 18.00 -12.01 5.77
N LEU A 20 18.50 -10.78 5.80
CA LEU A 20 17.71 -9.58 5.54
C LEU A 20 16.99 -9.64 4.19
N ILE A 21 17.70 -10.07 3.14
CA ILE A 21 17.20 -10.05 1.76
C ILE A 21 16.28 -11.24 1.48
N PHE A 22 16.65 -12.45 1.90
CA PHE A 22 15.97 -13.69 1.48
C PHE A 22 15.07 -14.30 2.56
N ALA A 23 15.49 -14.22 3.83
CA ALA A 23 14.69 -14.77 4.92
C ALA A 23 13.55 -13.82 5.26
N ASP A 24 13.80 -12.56 5.56
CA ASP A 24 12.76 -11.67 6.10
C ASP A 24 11.77 -11.16 5.03
N GLU A 25 12.21 -11.01 3.77
CA GLU A 25 11.35 -10.57 2.67
C GLU A 25 10.52 -11.73 2.08
N LYS A 26 9.20 -11.72 2.34
CA LYS A 26 8.26 -12.76 1.87
C LYS A 26 8.31 -12.98 0.36
N LYS A 27 8.50 -11.91 -0.42
CA LYS A 27 8.57 -11.98 -1.89
C LYS A 27 9.80 -12.75 -2.35
N ALA A 28 10.98 -12.41 -1.81
CA ALA A 28 12.23 -13.10 -2.12
C ALA A 28 12.14 -14.59 -1.76
N ARG A 29 11.61 -14.91 -0.58
CA ARG A 29 11.36 -16.29 -0.13
C ARG A 29 10.47 -17.07 -1.11
N ASN A 30 9.38 -16.45 -1.58
CA ASN A 30 8.47 -17.06 -2.55
C ASN A 30 9.12 -17.24 -3.93
N ILE A 31 9.90 -16.27 -4.40
CA ILE A 31 10.62 -16.34 -5.68
C ILE A 31 11.63 -17.49 -5.63
N TYR A 32 12.42 -17.58 -4.56
CA TYR A 32 13.38 -18.67 -4.38
C TYR A 32 12.70 -20.04 -4.36
N ARG A 33 11.64 -20.19 -3.56
CA ARG A 33 10.87 -21.44 -3.45
C ARG A 33 10.24 -21.89 -4.77
N ARG A 34 9.73 -20.94 -5.56
CA ARG A 34 8.96 -21.25 -6.79
C ARG A 34 9.82 -21.31 -8.04
N SER A 35 10.68 -20.33 -8.25
CA SER A 35 11.44 -20.16 -9.49
C SER A 35 12.81 -20.81 -9.39
N GLU A 36 13.67 -20.30 -8.51
CA GLU A 36 15.08 -20.71 -8.48
C GLU A 36 15.26 -22.17 -8.10
N ARG A 37 14.51 -22.66 -7.12
CA ARG A 37 14.58 -24.08 -6.74
C ARG A 37 14.10 -25.01 -7.86
N SER A 38 13.07 -24.62 -8.60
CA SER A 38 12.56 -25.40 -9.74
C SER A 38 13.59 -25.42 -10.88
N ARG A 39 14.30 -24.30 -11.11
CA ARG A 39 15.40 -24.20 -12.08
C ARG A 39 16.60 -25.06 -11.69
N VAL A 40 16.98 -25.06 -10.41
CA VAL A 40 18.08 -25.90 -9.90
C VAL A 40 17.72 -27.39 -9.98
N LYS A 41 16.46 -27.78 -9.75
CA LYS A 41 16.01 -29.17 -9.96
C LYS A 41 15.98 -29.57 -11.43
N ALA A 42 15.70 -28.65 -12.33
CA ALA A 42 15.66 -28.90 -13.78
C ALA A 42 17.05 -28.93 -14.42
N SER A 43 18.08 -28.40 -13.75
CA SER A 43 19.46 -28.42 -14.22
C SER A 43 20.18 -29.69 -13.77
N LEU A 44 20.78 -30.43 -14.71
CA LEU A 44 21.57 -31.63 -14.42
C LEU A 44 22.72 -31.40 -13.42
N ASN A 45 23.25 -30.17 -13.36
CA ASN A 45 24.35 -29.75 -12.47
C ASN A 45 23.92 -28.67 -11.47
N GLY A 46 22.63 -28.62 -11.12
CA GLY A 46 22.10 -27.61 -10.22
C GLY A 46 22.69 -27.72 -8.81
N VAL A 47 23.62 -26.83 -8.46
CA VAL A 47 24.12 -26.69 -7.10
C VAL A 47 23.04 -26.03 -6.22
N LYS A 48 22.62 -26.74 -5.18
CA LYS A 48 21.69 -26.20 -4.17
C LYS A 48 22.50 -25.48 -3.10
N ASP A 49 22.07 -24.29 -2.73
CA ASP A 49 22.62 -23.57 -1.58
C ASP A 49 21.91 -24.06 -0.30
N PRO A 50 22.60 -24.83 0.58
CA PRO A 50 22.00 -25.36 1.80
C PRO A 50 21.64 -24.26 2.82
N VAL A 51 22.38 -23.15 2.81
CA VAL A 51 22.16 -22.02 3.73
C VAL A 51 20.88 -21.29 3.32
N LEU A 52 20.68 -21.09 2.01
CA LEU A 52 19.49 -20.43 1.50
C LEU A 52 18.23 -21.28 1.65
N ASP A 53 18.33 -22.60 1.47
CA ASP A 53 17.25 -23.56 1.75
C ASP A 53 16.84 -23.51 3.24
N PHE A 54 17.81 -23.37 4.15
CA PHE A 54 17.58 -23.20 5.58
C PHE A 54 16.92 -21.84 5.90
N LEU A 55 17.50 -20.73 5.42
CA LEU A 55 17.00 -19.37 5.64
C LEU A 55 15.59 -19.16 5.08
N CYS A 56 15.30 -19.75 3.93
CA CYS A 56 13.98 -19.68 3.32
C CYS A 56 12.98 -20.66 3.97
N GLY A 57 13.36 -21.42 5.01
CA GLY A 57 12.49 -22.29 5.81
C GLY A 57 11.96 -23.52 5.08
N ILE A 58 12.78 -24.15 4.25
CA ILE A 58 12.39 -25.27 3.37
C ILE A 58 12.80 -26.63 3.96
N VAL A 59 13.42 -26.67 5.14
CA VAL A 59 13.76 -27.92 5.83
C VAL A 59 12.50 -28.72 6.21
N SER A 60 12.50 -29.99 5.79
CA SER A 60 11.52 -31.01 6.12
C SER A 60 11.54 -31.34 7.61
N SER A 61 10.52 -30.89 8.34
CA SER A 61 9.88 -31.40 9.58
C SER A 61 10.67 -32.08 10.70
N SER A 62 12.00 -32.24 10.65
CA SER A 62 12.80 -32.99 11.64
C SER A 62 14.06 -32.23 12.08
N ALA A 63 14.62 -31.36 11.24
CA ALA A 63 15.62 -30.41 11.70
C ALA A 63 14.90 -29.28 12.44
N LYS A 64 15.05 -29.24 13.78
CA LYS A 64 14.62 -28.14 14.63
C LYS A 64 14.89 -26.83 13.89
N SER A 65 13.82 -26.16 13.48
CA SER A 65 13.89 -24.79 12.99
C SER A 65 14.59 -24.01 14.09
N THR A 66 15.86 -23.70 13.91
CA THR A 66 16.53 -22.70 14.74
C THR A 66 15.77 -21.43 14.43
N HIS A 67 14.76 -21.17 15.25
CA HIS A 67 13.81 -20.09 15.07
C HIS A 67 14.59 -18.80 15.30
N TYR A 68 15.24 -18.33 14.25
CA TYR A 68 15.82 -17.00 14.23
C TYR A 68 14.64 -16.03 14.33
N PRO A 69 14.56 -15.22 15.41
CA PRO A 69 13.39 -14.37 15.65
C PRO A 69 13.26 -13.41 14.48
N TYR A 70 12.10 -13.40 13.83
CA TYR A 70 11.82 -12.48 12.73
C TYR A 70 12.11 -11.05 13.20
N ARG A 71 13.05 -10.38 12.53
CA ARG A 71 13.52 -9.04 12.93
C ARG A 71 13.02 -8.05 11.89
N THR A 72 12.20 -7.11 12.32
CA THR A 72 11.61 -6.08 11.45
C THR A 72 12.51 -4.87 11.26
N THR A 73 13.50 -4.69 12.15
CA THR A 73 14.33 -3.49 12.20
C THR A 73 15.80 -3.85 12.32
N TYR A 74 16.57 -3.39 11.35
CA TYR A 74 18.02 -3.52 11.29
C TYR A 74 18.63 -2.13 11.31
N SER A 75 19.74 -1.98 12.04
CA SER A 75 20.48 -0.73 12.09
C SER A 75 21.75 -0.88 11.27
N ALA A 76 21.93 -0.02 10.26
CA ALA A 76 23.09 -0.10 9.37
C ALA A 76 24.40 0.01 10.14
N GLU A 77 24.49 0.94 11.10
CA GLU A 77 25.73 1.22 11.82
C GLU A 77 26.13 0.13 12.81
N THR A 78 25.15 -0.53 13.45
CA THR A 78 25.42 -1.52 14.50
C THR A 78 25.45 -2.95 13.97
N ASP A 79 24.55 -3.28 13.02
CA ASP A 79 24.43 -4.63 12.48
C ASP A 79 25.33 -4.83 11.24
N PHE A 80 25.68 -3.75 10.54
CA PHE A 80 26.42 -3.80 9.27
C PHE A 80 27.62 -2.83 9.22
N PRO A 81 28.62 -2.95 10.10
CA PRO A 81 29.72 -1.98 10.16
C PRO A 81 30.56 -1.89 8.88
N ILE A 82 30.60 -2.94 8.03
CA ILE A 82 31.41 -2.96 6.81
C ILE A 82 30.56 -2.60 5.57
N PHE A 83 29.33 -3.10 5.49
CA PHE A 83 28.42 -2.94 4.36
C PHE A 83 27.38 -1.82 4.55
N ALA A 84 27.31 -1.18 5.73
CA ALA A 84 26.39 -0.07 6.04
C ALA A 84 26.25 0.92 4.89
N GLN A 85 27.37 1.47 4.43
CA GLN A 85 27.39 2.46 3.35
C GLN A 85 26.75 1.94 2.07
N ARG A 86 27.02 0.68 1.71
CA ARG A 86 26.45 0.07 0.49
C ARG A 86 24.95 -0.22 0.66
N LEU A 87 24.52 -0.69 1.82
CA LEU A 87 23.10 -0.90 2.10
C LEU A 87 22.33 0.42 2.12
N ILE A 88 22.92 1.48 2.67
CA ILE A 88 22.33 2.83 2.67
C ILE A 88 22.24 3.36 1.24
N THR A 89 23.30 3.26 0.45
CA THR A 89 23.25 3.66 -0.98
C THR A 89 22.22 2.84 -1.75
N LEU A 90 22.10 1.54 -1.49
CA LEU A 90 21.09 0.70 -2.13
C LEU A 90 19.67 1.08 -1.69
N GLN A 91 19.47 1.36 -0.40
CA GLN A 91 18.20 1.83 0.13
C GLN A 91 17.83 3.18 -0.48
N ASP A 92 18.77 4.12 -0.53
CA ASP A 92 18.59 5.44 -1.14
C ASP A 92 18.33 5.30 -2.65
N HIS A 93 18.97 4.34 -3.32
CA HIS A 93 18.67 4.01 -4.71
C HIS A 93 17.26 3.45 -4.88
N ILE A 94 16.82 2.54 -4.01
CA ILE A 94 15.46 1.98 -4.03
C ILE A 94 14.41 3.06 -3.74
N LEU A 95 14.69 3.97 -2.82
CA LEU A 95 13.82 5.10 -2.47
C LEU A 95 13.78 6.17 -3.57
N SER A 96 14.92 6.46 -4.19
CA SER A 96 15.02 7.42 -5.32
C SER A 96 14.44 6.87 -6.61
N GLN A 97 14.40 5.54 -6.80
CA GLN A 97 13.66 4.85 -7.85
C GLN A 97 12.12 4.91 -7.64
N ASN A 98 11.62 6.00 -7.05
CA ASN A 98 10.24 6.19 -6.63
C ASN A 98 9.25 5.77 -7.72
N PRO A 99 8.15 5.09 -7.34
CA PRO A 99 7.37 4.27 -8.24
C PRO A 99 6.47 5.15 -9.10
N SER A 100 6.88 5.40 -10.33
CA SER A 100 6.09 6.07 -11.38
C SER A 100 4.82 5.32 -11.81
N ARG A 101 4.37 4.33 -11.04
CA ARG A 101 3.09 3.65 -11.23
C ARG A 101 2.24 3.86 -9.99
N ILE A 102 1.14 4.57 -10.19
CA ILE A 102 0.01 4.65 -9.26
C ILE A 102 -0.37 3.22 -8.76
N LYS A 103 -0.23 2.19 -9.60
CA LYS A 103 -0.39 0.76 -9.21
C LYS A 103 0.59 0.24 -8.13
N LEU A 104 1.81 0.77 -8.03
CA LEU A 104 2.75 0.40 -6.97
C LEU A 104 2.44 1.11 -5.65
N LEU A 105 1.96 2.35 -5.71
CA LEU A 105 1.44 3.09 -4.55
C LEU A 105 0.18 2.41 -3.99
N TRP A 106 -0.65 1.83 -4.87
CA TRP A 106 -1.82 1.01 -4.52
C TRP A 106 -1.47 -0.38 -3.97
N ARG A 107 -0.25 -0.89 -4.20
CA ARG A 107 0.19 -2.22 -3.74
C ARG A 107 1.17 -2.15 -2.58
N ASP A 108 1.45 -0.95 -2.08
CA ASP A 108 2.23 -0.78 -0.87
C ASP A 108 1.35 -1.07 0.35
N GLN A 109 1.24 -2.36 0.70
CA GLN A 109 0.54 -2.86 1.88
C GLN A 109 1.23 -2.47 3.20
N ARG A 110 2.24 -1.60 3.18
CA ARG A 110 2.92 -1.13 4.39
C ARG A 110 2.03 -0.23 5.25
N ASP A 111 1.05 0.46 4.67
CA ASP A 111 0.09 1.30 5.41
C ASP A 111 -1.37 0.96 5.06
N PRO A 112 -1.97 -0.11 5.64
CA PRO A 112 -3.40 -0.41 5.45
C PRO A 112 -4.30 0.76 5.89
N VAL A 113 -3.84 1.60 6.81
CA VAL A 113 -4.58 2.78 7.29
C VAL A 113 -4.80 3.80 6.17
N ARG A 114 -3.79 4.06 5.33
CA ARG A 114 -3.88 5.02 4.21
C ARG A 114 -4.85 4.55 3.12
N TRP A 115 -4.98 3.24 2.97
CA TRP A 115 -5.94 2.62 2.06
C TRP A 115 -7.39 2.90 2.50
N TYR A 116 -7.69 2.72 3.78
CA TYR A 116 -9.03 2.98 4.32
C TYR A 116 -9.41 4.46 4.26
N THR A 117 -8.46 5.38 4.49
CA THR A 117 -8.76 6.83 4.38
C THR A 117 -9.16 7.23 2.97
N LEU A 118 -8.54 6.64 1.94
CA LEU A 118 -8.87 6.93 0.55
C LEU A 118 -10.25 6.41 0.18
N TRP A 119 -10.58 5.18 0.58
CA TRP A 119 -11.93 4.63 0.38
C TRP A 119 -12.99 5.38 1.18
N GLY A 120 -12.68 5.77 2.41
CA GLY A 120 -13.54 6.62 3.23
C GLY A 120 -13.89 7.90 2.49
N LEU A 121 -12.89 8.64 2.00
CA LEU A 121 -13.09 9.88 1.25
C LEU A 121 -13.93 9.68 -0.02
N ILE A 122 -13.68 8.61 -0.78
CA ILE A 122 -14.46 8.29 -1.99
C ILE A 122 -15.92 8.02 -1.64
N ILE A 123 -16.18 7.23 -0.60
CA ILE A 123 -17.53 6.89 -0.17
C ILE A 123 -18.25 8.14 0.36
N PHE A 124 -17.65 8.86 1.31
CA PHE A 124 -18.24 10.07 1.88
C PHE A 124 -18.47 11.16 0.83
N GLY A 125 -17.51 11.38 -0.08
CA GLY A 125 -17.65 12.32 -1.18
C GLY A 125 -18.78 11.92 -2.14
N SER A 126 -18.87 10.65 -2.49
CA SER A 126 -19.94 10.12 -3.34
C SER A 126 -21.33 10.28 -2.71
N PHE A 127 -21.47 9.92 -1.43
CA PHE A 127 -22.73 10.11 -0.70
C PHE A 127 -23.13 11.59 -0.61
N GLY A 128 -22.18 12.49 -0.36
CA GLY A 128 -22.44 13.93 -0.33
C GLY A 128 -22.95 14.46 -1.67
N ILE A 129 -22.33 14.05 -2.78
CA ILE A 129 -22.75 14.44 -4.14
C ILE A 129 -24.15 13.89 -4.45
N LEU A 130 -24.41 12.62 -4.13
CA LEU A 130 -25.73 11.99 -4.36
C LEU A 130 -26.83 12.67 -3.55
N LEU A 131 -26.59 12.92 -2.27
CA LEU A 131 -27.56 13.62 -1.41
C LEU A 131 -27.79 15.06 -1.91
N GLY A 132 -26.74 15.76 -2.32
CA GLY A 132 -26.86 17.10 -2.90
C GLY A 132 -27.69 17.11 -4.18
N MET A 133 -27.49 16.15 -5.09
CA MET A 133 -28.29 15.99 -6.31
C MET A 133 -29.78 15.78 -5.99
N ILE A 134 -30.10 14.96 -4.98
CA ILE A 134 -31.49 14.73 -4.55
C ILE A 134 -32.10 16.01 -3.99
N GLN A 135 -31.36 16.75 -3.16
CA GLN A 135 -31.84 18.03 -2.61
C GLN A 135 -32.12 19.06 -3.70
N ILE A 136 -31.26 19.16 -4.71
CA ILE A 136 -31.45 20.05 -5.86
C ILE A 136 -32.73 19.67 -6.62
N ALA A 137 -32.97 18.38 -6.86
CA ALA A 137 -34.17 17.92 -7.53
C ALA A 137 -35.46 18.24 -6.75
N LEU A 138 -35.46 17.98 -5.44
CA LEU A 138 -36.62 18.28 -4.57
C LEU A 138 -36.89 19.79 -4.48
N SER A 139 -35.83 20.59 -4.34
CA SER A 139 -35.95 22.06 -4.29
C SER A 139 -36.50 22.62 -5.60
N GLY A 140 -36.08 22.06 -6.75
CA GLY A 140 -36.61 22.45 -8.06
C GLY A 140 -38.12 22.19 -8.20
N VAL A 141 -38.64 21.11 -7.62
CA VAL A 141 -40.08 20.82 -7.61
C VAL A 141 -40.85 21.79 -6.71
N GLN A 142 -40.32 22.10 -5.52
CA GLN A 142 -40.94 23.05 -4.60
C GLN A 142 -41.04 24.45 -5.19
N VAL A 143 -39.97 24.92 -5.85
CA VAL A 143 -39.95 26.22 -6.53
C VAL A 143 -41.03 26.28 -7.61
N ARG A 144 -41.22 25.20 -8.39
CA ARG A 144 -42.29 25.15 -9.40
C ARG A 144 -43.69 25.23 -8.81
N GLN A 145 -43.95 24.54 -7.69
CA GLN A 145 -45.25 24.59 -7.02
C GLN A 145 -45.52 25.98 -6.42
N ALA A 146 -44.51 26.60 -5.81
CA ALA A 146 -44.62 27.95 -5.26
C ALA A 146 -44.88 29.00 -6.37
N TYR A 147 -44.19 28.89 -7.51
CA TYR A 147 -44.46 29.75 -8.67
C TYR A 147 -45.89 29.59 -9.21
N ALA A 148 -46.43 28.37 -9.25
CA ALA A 148 -47.80 28.13 -9.69
C ALA A 148 -48.86 28.71 -8.73
N ALA A 149 -48.58 28.72 -7.42
CA ALA A 149 -49.46 29.33 -6.43
C ALA A 149 -49.54 30.87 -6.59
N LEU A 150 -48.40 31.54 -6.83
CA LEU A 150 -48.35 32.98 -7.06
C LEU A 150 -49.13 33.41 -8.31
N GLN A 151 -49.08 32.61 -9.37
CA GLN A 151 -49.83 32.91 -10.61
C GLN A 151 -51.35 32.81 -10.42
N SER A 152 -51.82 32.00 -9.47
CA SER A 152 -53.24 31.93 -9.12
C SER A 152 -53.71 33.13 -8.30
N GLU A 153 -52.84 33.72 -7.47
CA GLU A 153 -53.16 34.93 -6.71
C GLU A 153 -53.13 36.19 -7.59
N ASP A 154 -52.20 36.30 -8.54
CA ASP A 154 -52.17 37.42 -9.51
C ASP A 154 -53.40 37.43 -10.42
N GLY A 155 -53.89 36.25 -10.82
CA GLY A 155 -55.14 36.11 -11.59
C GLY A 155 -56.40 36.43 -10.78
N ALA A 156 -56.43 36.09 -9.49
CA ALA A 156 -57.55 36.37 -8.60
C ALA A 156 -57.60 37.84 -8.14
N GLY A 157 -56.45 38.51 -8.03
CA GLY A 157 -56.35 39.94 -7.70
C GLY A 157 -56.85 40.86 -8.82
N ASN A 158 -56.57 40.52 -10.08
CA ASN A 158 -56.99 41.32 -11.25
C ASN A 158 -58.51 41.30 -11.48
N GLY A 159 -59.22 40.24 -11.09
CA GLY A 159 -60.69 40.16 -11.20
C GLY A 159 -61.45 40.94 -10.12
N LYS A 160 -60.81 41.25 -8.98
CA LYS A 160 -61.47 41.91 -7.84
C LYS A 160 -61.46 43.44 -7.93
N SER A 161 -60.57 44.03 -8.74
CA SER A 161 -60.53 45.47 -8.99
C SER A 161 -61.59 45.97 -10.00
N ALA A 162 -62.14 45.08 -10.83
CA ALA A 162 -63.18 45.43 -11.81
C ALA A 162 -64.62 45.42 -11.26
N GLY A 163 -64.83 45.06 -9.99
CA GLY A 163 -66.14 44.87 -9.37
C GLY A 163 -66.51 45.84 -8.24
N VAL A 164 -65.72 46.90 -8.01
CA VAL A 164 -66.03 47.93 -7.00
C VAL A 164 -66.20 49.29 -7.68
N SER A 165 -67.36 49.48 -8.30
CA SER A 165 -67.94 50.78 -8.58
C SER A 165 -69.45 50.60 -8.61
N ALA A 166 -70.04 50.76 -7.43
CA ALA A 166 -71.45 51.07 -7.23
C ALA A 166 -71.51 52.42 -6.51
#